data_AF-A0A813P255-F1
#
_entry.id   AF-A0A813P255-F1
#
_cell.length_a   1.000
_cell.length_b   1.000
_cell.length_c   1.000
_cell.angle_alpha   90.00
_cell.angle_beta   90.00
_cell.angle_gamma   90.00
#
_symmetry.space_group_name_H-M   'P 1'
#
loop_
_entity.id
_entity.type
_entity.pdbx_description
1 polymer ?
#
loop_
_entity_poly.entity_id
_entity_poly.type
_entity_poly.pdbx_seq_one_letter_code
_entity_poly.pdbx_strand_id
1 'polypeptide(L)'
;MKSILTNIFLSVFLFPLYLHAIQVTINNLKPRLDVNGVIIDAHDGSIQQFEKNGLYYMHAMQYGLCEEPPNYGCDGAGMPSKCGFQMDHNISIWSSPNLTSGSWSYVGNSINVTDRPAGVVFRPHLVYNPKTKLYVLFWNYMRWNQPSLYAVGIAETPNGPFKLVNPALNVSRGGSGGDFDVFVDDDGTGYIVYSQNYYMSIEQLTPDYYYSTGKSYMFDEYFVEAPIFLKKNNIYYVLFGWCCCYCMQGSGVLVHTSNNPMGPYTLQTDGDLACVAKSNTISTSLNALPTPNQGCEFHNINTTSIARSQQNYIIKVTNSSGYTTYVWTGDRWQQAPDGIKGHEPQFWTPLTFDENGKIGKMKWIDEFTLDV
;
A
#
# COMPACT_ATOMS: atom_id res chain seq x y z
N MET A 1 -69.01 27.17 -24.15
CA MET A 1 -67.55 27.08 -23.99
C MET A 1 -67.18 25.60 -23.93
N LYS A 2 -66.63 25.04 -25.03
CA LYS A 2 -66.09 23.67 -25.06
C LYS A 2 -64.61 23.76 -24.71
N SER A 3 -64.20 23.14 -23.60
CA SER A 3 -62.80 23.00 -23.19
C SER A 3 -62.20 21.80 -23.91
N ILE A 4 -61.13 22.04 -24.67
CA ILE A 4 -60.29 21.01 -25.29
C ILE A 4 -59.13 20.77 -24.33
N LEU A 5 -59.05 19.58 -23.74
CA LEU A 5 -57.91 19.10 -22.98
C LEU A 5 -56.93 18.42 -23.96
N THR A 6 -55.81 19.08 -24.22
CA THR A 6 -54.72 18.54 -25.03
C THR A 6 -53.82 17.67 -24.15
N ASN A 7 -53.85 16.35 -24.34
CA ASN A 7 -52.92 15.43 -23.68
C ASN A 7 -51.54 15.55 -24.33
N ILE A 8 -50.57 16.12 -23.61
CA ILE A 8 -49.16 16.10 -23.99
C ILE A 8 -48.57 14.78 -23.48
N PHE A 9 -48.29 13.84 -24.39
CA PHE A 9 -47.48 12.67 -24.09
C PHE A 9 -46.02 13.11 -23.99
N LEU A 10 -45.48 13.14 -22.75
CA LEU A 10 -44.06 13.35 -22.51
C LEU A 10 -43.33 12.01 -22.73
N SER A 11 -42.79 11.81 -23.93
CA SER A 11 -41.90 10.67 -24.22
C SER A 11 -40.57 10.87 -23.50
N VAL A 12 -40.39 10.19 -22.38
CA VAL A 12 -39.10 10.11 -21.66
C VAL A 12 -38.17 9.20 -22.46
N PHE A 13 -37.22 9.80 -23.18
CA PHE A 13 -36.11 9.07 -23.78
C PHE A 13 -35.16 8.61 -22.68
N LEU A 14 -35.26 7.33 -22.28
CA LEU A 14 -34.22 6.65 -21.52
C LEU A 14 -33.02 6.43 -22.44
N PHE A 15 -32.04 7.35 -22.37
CA PHE A 15 -30.72 7.07 -22.92
C PHE A 15 -30.08 5.97 -22.06
N PRO A 16 -29.61 4.86 -22.65
CA PRO A 16 -28.78 3.92 -21.90
C PRO A 16 -27.52 4.67 -21.46
N LEU A 17 -27.33 4.78 -20.15
CA LEU A 17 -26.06 5.19 -19.54
C LEU A 17 -25.04 4.09 -19.86
N TYR A 18 -24.36 4.23 -20.99
CA TYR A 18 -23.14 3.48 -21.23
C TYR A 18 -22.09 4.00 -20.24
N LEU A 19 -21.74 3.16 -19.25
CA LEU A 19 -20.53 3.30 -18.46
C LEU A 19 -19.35 3.24 -19.44
N HIS A 20 -18.93 4.40 -19.91
CA HIS A 20 -17.70 4.51 -20.68
C HIS A 20 -16.55 4.42 -19.68
N ALA A 21 -15.63 3.50 -19.95
CA ALA A 21 -14.44 3.35 -19.14
C ALA A 21 -13.64 4.67 -19.15
N ILE A 22 -13.16 5.11 -17.99
CA ILE A 22 -12.46 6.38 -17.85
C ILE A 22 -10.98 6.11 -18.02
N GLN A 23 -10.39 6.69 -19.06
CA GLN A 23 -8.94 6.66 -19.25
C GLN A 23 -8.29 7.64 -18.27
N VAL A 24 -7.49 7.12 -17.35
CA VAL A 24 -6.83 7.89 -16.29
C VAL A 24 -5.33 7.86 -16.49
N THR A 25 -4.72 9.03 -16.69
CA THR A 25 -3.26 9.15 -16.75
C THR A 25 -2.68 9.24 -15.35
N ILE A 26 -1.83 8.28 -15.02
CA ILE A 26 -1.00 8.28 -13.82
C ILE A 26 0.37 8.87 -14.19
N ASN A 27 0.83 9.88 -13.45
CA ASN A 27 2.10 10.58 -13.69
C ASN A 27 3.04 10.43 -12.48
N ASN A 28 4.18 9.76 -12.65
CA ASN A 28 5.18 9.52 -11.59
C ASN A 28 6.19 10.66 -11.40
N LEU A 29 6.13 11.69 -12.23
CA LEU A 29 6.95 12.90 -12.14
C LEU A 29 6.30 13.99 -11.26
N LYS A 30 5.01 13.85 -10.93
CA LYS A 30 4.23 14.83 -10.17
C LYS A 30 3.60 14.21 -8.94
N PRO A 31 3.45 14.97 -7.84
CA PRO A 31 2.73 14.51 -6.66
C PRO A 31 1.25 14.22 -6.99
N ARG A 32 0.63 13.39 -6.15
CA ARG A 32 -0.82 13.15 -6.17
C ARG A 32 -1.51 14.30 -5.44
N LEU A 33 -2.56 14.84 -6.05
CA LEU A 33 -3.29 15.99 -5.54
C LEU A 33 -4.71 15.62 -5.10
N ASP A 34 -5.21 16.35 -4.11
CA ASP A 34 -6.61 16.34 -3.71
C ASP A 34 -7.49 17.21 -4.64
N VAL A 35 -8.79 17.21 -4.40
CA VAL A 35 -9.78 18.03 -5.14
C VAL A 35 -9.54 19.55 -5.06
N ASN A 36 -8.69 20.01 -4.14
CA ASN A 36 -8.31 21.41 -3.98
C ASN A 36 -6.96 21.72 -4.64
N GLY A 37 -6.31 20.74 -5.27
CA GLY A 37 -4.98 20.88 -5.87
C GLY A 37 -3.83 20.86 -4.86
N VAL A 38 -4.07 20.39 -3.64
CA VAL A 38 -3.07 20.24 -2.58
C VAL A 38 -2.48 18.83 -2.62
N ILE A 39 -1.18 18.68 -2.32
CA ILE A 39 -0.54 17.36 -2.24
C ILE A 39 -1.20 16.53 -1.14
N ILE A 40 -1.55 15.28 -1.44
CA ILE A 40 -2.12 14.39 -0.43
C ILE A 40 -1.02 13.90 0.53
N ASP A 41 -1.30 13.97 1.83
CA ASP A 41 -0.47 13.37 2.88
C ASP A 41 -1.02 11.97 3.20
N ALA A 42 -0.61 11.02 2.36
CA ALA A 42 -1.11 9.65 2.34
C ALA A 42 0.01 8.72 1.87
N HIS A 43 0.62 8.01 2.81
CA HIS A 43 1.81 7.18 2.59
C HIS A 43 1.61 5.76 3.11
N ASP A 44 2.45 4.83 2.65
CA ASP A 44 2.70 3.46 3.14
C ASP A 44 1.51 2.54 3.41
N GLY A 45 0.30 2.93 3.04
CA GLY A 45 -0.92 2.15 3.27
C GLY A 45 -1.44 1.43 2.03
N SER A 46 -2.76 1.21 2.00
CA SER A 46 -3.44 0.44 0.94
C SER A 46 -4.46 1.26 0.17
N ILE A 47 -4.57 0.99 -1.14
CA ILE A 47 -5.58 1.59 -2.03
C ILE A 47 -6.47 0.49 -2.61
N GLN A 48 -7.76 0.51 -2.27
CA GLN A 48 -8.68 -0.59 -2.59
C GLN A 48 -10.06 -0.08 -3.01
N GLN A 49 -10.72 -0.86 -3.87
CA GLN A 49 -12.13 -0.69 -4.21
C GLN A 49 -12.90 -1.89 -3.65
N PHE A 50 -13.86 -1.64 -2.76
CA PHE A 50 -14.62 -2.69 -2.06
C PHE A 50 -15.95 -3.04 -2.74
N GLU A 51 -16.47 -2.12 -3.56
CA GLU A 51 -17.72 -2.29 -4.30
C GLU A 51 -17.45 -2.08 -5.79
N LYS A 52 -18.05 -2.92 -6.64
CA LYS A 52 -17.92 -2.78 -8.10
C LYS A 52 -18.43 -1.40 -8.53
N ASN A 53 -17.60 -0.65 -9.26
CA ASN A 53 -17.86 0.73 -9.68
C ASN A 53 -18.01 1.73 -8.51
N GLY A 54 -17.61 1.34 -7.30
CA GLY A 54 -17.57 2.22 -6.13
C GLY A 54 -16.30 3.08 -6.10
N LEU A 55 -16.13 3.85 -5.03
CA LEU A 55 -14.92 4.63 -4.81
C LEU A 55 -13.72 3.72 -4.51
N TYR A 56 -12.54 4.18 -4.93
CA TYR A 56 -11.28 3.73 -4.36
C TYR A 56 -11.06 4.43 -3.03
N TYR A 57 -10.64 3.68 -2.02
CA TYR A 57 -10.29 4.16 -0.70
C TYR A 57 -8.81 3.98 -0.46
N MET A 58 -8.16 5.02 0.03
CA MET A 58 -6.78 4.99 0.48
C MET A 58 -6.76 5.15 2.00
N HIS A 59 -6.39 4.07 2.70
CA HIS A 59 -6.09 4.09 4.14
C HIS A 59 -4.59 4.18 4.26
N ALA A 60 -4.08 5.28 4.80
CA ALA A 60 -2.68 5.63 4.66
C ALA A 60 -2.18 6.42 5.87
N MET A 61 -0.86 6.43 6.07
CA MET A 61 -0.24 7.28 7.07
C MET A 61 -0.24 8.74 6.63
N GLN A 62 -0.58 9.62 7.58
CA GLN A 62 -0.43 11.06 7.49
C GLN A 62 0.76 11.49 8.35
N TYR A 63 1.89 11.82 7.71
CA TYR A 63 3.15 12.13 8.40
C TYR A 63 3.28 13.61 8.80
N GLY A 64 2.46 14.48 8.23
CA GLY A 64 2.40 15.90 8.54
C GLY A 64 3.53 16.71 7.91
N LEU A 65 3.69 17.93 8.40
CA LEU A 65 4.52 18.96 7.76
C LEU A 65 5.92 19.09 8.36
N CYS A 66 6.48 18.00 8.90
CA CYS A 66 7.85 18.02 9.40
C CYS A 66 8.87 18.00 8.25
N GLU A 67 10.04 18.59 8.50
CA GLU A 67 11.15 18.60 7.53
C GLU A 67 11.83 17.23 7.50
N GLU A 68 12.07 16.72 6.29
CA GLU A 68 12.79 15.47 6.06
C GLU A 68 14.18 15.49 6.73
N PRO A 69 14.68 14.35 7.23
CA PRO A 69 16.03 14.29 7.76
C PRO A 69 17.09 14.62 6.70
N PRO A 70 18.16 15.36 7.06
CA PRO A 70 19.10 15.92 6.09
C PRO A 70 20.03 14.90 5.42
N ASN A 71 20.28 13.73 6.04
CA ASN A 71 21.15 12.71 5.45
C ASN A 71 20.36 11.45 5.08
N TYR A 72 19.98 10.63 6.06
CA TYR A 72 19.33 9.34 5.85
C TYR A 72 17.90 9.36 6.39
N GLY A 73 16.97 8.68 5.70
CA GLY A 73 15.54 8.81 5.98
C GLY A 73 15.14 8.40 7.38
N CYS A 74 15.90 7.49 7.99
CA CYS A 74 15.69 7.02 9.35
C CYS A 74 16.73 7.56 10.35
N ASP A 75 17.34 8.72 10.08
CA ASP A 75 18.17 9.42 11.05
C ASP A 75 17.39 9.73 12.34
N GLY A 76 17.73 9.02 13.42
CA GLY A 76 17.00 9.11 14.69
C GLY A 76 15.73 8.26 14.77
N ALA A 77 15.62 7.22 13.93
CA ALA A 77 14.52 6.26 14.00
C ALA A 77 14.31 5.72 15.41
N GLY A 78 13.02 5.59 15.77
CA GLY A 78 12.57 5.22 17.10
C GLY A 78 12.56 6.36 18.11
N MET A 79 13.36 7.43 17.93
CA MET A 79 13.31 8.57 18.85
C MET A 79 11.97 9.30 18.69
N PRO A 80 11.21 9.50 19.79
CA PRO A 80 9.99 10.31 19.72
C PRO A 80 10.28 11.68 19.11
N SER A 81 9.31 12.21 18.37
CA SER A 81 9.32 13.54 17.75
C SER A 81 10.34 13.77 16.62
N LYS A 82 11.04 12.73 16.13
CA LYS A 82 11.74 12.83 14.84
C LYS A 82 10.73 12.80 13.70
N CYS A 83 11.05 13.46 12.58
CA CYS A 83 10.16 13.48 11.44
C CYS A 83 9.93 12.06 10.92
N GLY A 84 8.67 11.66 10.72
CA GLY A 84 8.32 10.26 10.44
C GLY A 84 8.18 9.36 11.68
N PHE A 85 8.53 9.84 12.87
CA PHE A 85 8.46 9.12 14.14
C PHE A 85 7.69 9.89 15.23
N GLN A 86 6.76 10.75 14.84
CA GLN A 86 5.89 11.47 15.78
C GLN A 86 4.76 10.54 16.25
N MET A 87 4.35 10.68 17.51
CA MET A 87 3.35 9.78 18.12
C MET A 87 1.90 10.18 17.80
N ASP A 88 1.71 11.36 17.21
CA ASP A 88 0.44 11.99 16.89
C ASP A 88 0.06 11.88 15.40
N HIS A 89 0.79 11.10 14.61
CA HIS A 89 0.40 10.81 13.22
C HIS A 89 -1.02 10.24 13.14
N ASN A 90 -1.74 10.61 12.11
CA ASN A 90 -3.06 10.07 11.83
C ASN A 90 -2.97 8.92 10.83
N ILE A 91 -3.91 7.99 10.95
CA ILE A 91 -4.25 7.07 9.86
C ILE A 91 -5.36 7.75 9.05
N SER A 92 -4.98 8.41 7.96
CA SER A 92 -5.91 9.15 7.11
C SER A 92 -6.69 8.22 6.18
N ILE A 93 -7.89 8.67 5.80
CA ILE A 93 -8.73 8.05 4.79
C ILE A 93 -8.93 9.06 3.68
N TRP A 94 -8.62 8.65 2.46
CA TRP A 94 -8.94 9.39 1.25
C TRP A 94 -9.81 8.53 0.35
N SER A 95 -10.61 9.18 -0.50
CA SER A 95 -11.39 8.48 -1.51
C SER A 95 -11.26 9.13 -2.87
N SER A 96 -11.28 8.33 -3.93
CA SER A 96 -11.26 8.82 -5.31
C SER A 96 -12.20 7.98 -6.18
N PRO A 97 -12.96 8.59 -7.10
CA PRO A 97 -13.79 7.84 -8.02
C PRO A 97 -12.98 7.05 -9.06
N ASN A 98 -11.73 7.45 -9.31
CA ASN A 98 -10.99 6.96 -10.49
C ASN A 98 -9.47 7.01 -10.38
N LEU A 99 -8.90 7.23 -9.19
CA LEU A 99 -7.44 7.32 -8.94
C LEU A 99 -6.73 8.55 -9.55
N THR A 100 -7.44 9.43 -10.26
CA THR A 100 -6.84 10.60 -10.92
C THR A 100 -6.22 11.55 -9.90
N SER A 101 -5.03 12.11 -10.20
CA SER A 101 -4.49 13.23 -9.42
C SER A 101 -5.43 14.43 -9.53
N GLY A 102 -5.85 14.98 -8.39
CA GLY A 102 -6.89 16.02 -8.33
C GLY A 102 -8.30 15.51 -8.07
N SER A 103 -8.51 14.19 -7.91
CA SER A 103 -9.83 13.62 -7.58
C SER A 103 -9.91 13.01 -6.19
N TRP A 104 -8.83 13.06 -5.41
CA TRP A 104 -8.80 12.55 -4.05
C TRP A 104 -9.51 13.49 -3.08
N SER A 105 -10.48 12.98 -2.34
CA SER A 105 -11.21 13.69 -1.29
C SER A 105 -10.79 13.14 0.07
N TYR A 106 -10.36 14.02 0.97
CA TYR A 106 -10.12 13.63 2.37
C TYR A 106 -11.45 13.23 3.03
N VAL A 107 -11.52 12.01 3.54
CA VAL A 107 -12.70 11.46 4.21
C VAL A 107 -12.64 11.72 5.71
N GLY A 108 -11.46 11.55 6.32
CA GLY A 108 -11.25 11.74 7.75
C GLY A 108 -10.11 10.90 8.30
N ASN A 109 -9.98 10.88 9.62
CA ASN A 109 -9.07 9.99 10.33
C ASN A 109 -9.78 8.68 10.68
N SER A 110 -9.12 7.55 10.46
CA SER A 110 -9.70 6.22 10.66
C SER A 110 -10.07 5.95 12.11
N ILE A 111 -9.13 6.22 13.03
CA ILE A 111 -9.27 6.01 14.46
C ILE A 111 -8.62 7.18 15.19
N ASN A 112 -9.25 7.67 16.26
CA ASN A 112 -8.67 8.74 17.06
C ASN A 112 -7.37 8.26 17.71
N VAL A 113 -6.38 9.16 17.81
CA VAL A 113 -5.08 8.87 18.45
C VAL A 113 -5.26 8.37 19.89
N THR A 114 -6.28 8.84 20.61
CA THR A 114 -6.60 8.42 21.98
C THR A 114 -7.26 7.04 22.08
N ASP A 115 -7.83 6.54 20.99
CA ASP A 115 -8.60 5.29 20.94
C ASP A 115 -7.77 4.11 20.39
N ARG A 116 -6.50 4.36 20.03
CA ARG A 116 -5.52 3.36 19.57
C ARG A 116 -4.36 3.20 20.55
N PRO A 117 -3.57 2.11 20.48
CA PRO A 117 -2.35 2.00 21.27
C PRO A 117 -1.41 3.18 21.05
N ALA A 118 -0.81 3.68 22.13
CA ALA A 118 0.17 4.76 22.06
C ALA A 118 1.42 4.29 21.29
N GLY A 119 1.90 5.14 20.39
CA GLY A 119 3.07 4.86 19.57
C GLY A 119 3.01 5.53 18.20
N VAL A 120 4.14 5.50 17.50
CA VAL A 120 4.21 5.85 16.09
C VAL A 120 3.55 4.74 15.31
N VAL A 121 2.64 5.08 14.41
CA VAL A 121 1.91 4.13 13.58
C VAL A 121 2.42 4.15 12.15
N PHE A 122 2.34 3.01 11.49
CA PHE A 122 2.77 2.82 10.11
C PHE A 122 1.80 1.90 9.38
N ARG A 123 1.92 1.91 8.06
CA ARG A 123 1.44 0.87 7.14
C ARG A 123 0.01 0.37 7.40
N PRO A 124 -1.01 1.24 7.37
CA PRO A 124 -2.38 0.83 7.57
C PRO A 124 -2.94 0.05 6.36
N HIS A 125 -3.55 -1.10 6.62
CA HIS A 125 -4.21 -1.94 5.61
C HIS A 125 -5.67 -2.20 5.99
N LEU A 126 -6.61 -1.92 5.09
CA LEU A 126 -8.02 -2.21 5.30
C LEU A 126 -8.43 -3.47 4.53
N VAL A 127 -9.16 -4.41 5.13
CA VAL A 127 -9.78 -5.52 4.38
C VAL A 127 -11.25 -5.66 4.73
N TYR A 128 -12.05 -6.19 3.82
CA TYR A 128 -13.44 -6.54 4.11
C TYR A 128 -13.52 -8.01 4.56
N ASN A 129 -14.20 -8.25 5.68
CA ASN A 129 -14.48 -9.60 6.16
C ASN A 129 -15.89 -10.03 5.70
N PRO A 130 -16.02 -11.01 4.77
CA PRO A 130 -17.33 -11.42 4.25
C PRO A 130 -18.20 -12.15 5.28
N LYS A 131 -17.60 -12.71 6.35
CA LYS A 131 -18.31 -13.43 7.41
C LYS A 131 -18.95 -12.49 8.42
N THR A 132 -18.19 -11.51 8.90
CA THR A 132 -18.69 -10.52 9.88
C THR A 132 -19.39 -9.35 9.21
N LYS A 133 -19.17 -9.14 7.90
CA LYS A 133 -19.62 -7.99 7.11
C LYS A 133 -19.08 -6.66 7.64
N LEU A 134 -17.87 -6.70 8.18
CA LEU A 134 -17.18 -5.54 8.71
C LEU A 134 -15.89 -5.31 7.93
N TYR A 135 -15.50 -4.04 7.87
CA TYR A 135 -14.18 -3.63 7.43
C TYR A 135 -13.22 -3.73 8.62
N VAL A 136 -12.07 -4.35 8.41
CA VAL A 136 -11.06 -4.63 9.42
C VAL A 136 -9.78 -3.89 9.04
N LEU A 137 -9.44 -2.87 9.83
CA LEU A 137 -8.25 -2.04 9.68
C LEU A 137 -7.12 -2.61 10.52
N PHE A 138 -5.97 -2.82 9.91
CA PHE A 138 -4.72 -3.23 10.54
C PHE A 138 -3.73 -2.10 10.45
N TRP A 139 -2.86 -1.96 11.45
CA TRP A 139 -1.68 -1.09 11.40
C TRP A 139 -0.59 -1.65 12.31
N ASN A 140 0.68 -1.40 12.00
CA ASN A 140 1.77 -1.64 12.94
C ASN A 140 2.06 -0.35 13.71
N TYR A 141 2.61 -0.51 14.91
CA TYR A 141 3.03 0.62 15.73
C TYR A 141 4.30 0.31 16.50
N MET A 142 5.09 1.36 16.71
CA MET A 142 6.34 1.34 17.44
C MET A 142 6.21 2.17 18.71
N ARG A 143 6.82 1.68 19.78
CA ARG A 143 7.06 2.46 20.99
C ARG A 143 8.56 2.51 21.25
N TRP A 144 9.04 3.64 21.75
CA TRP A 144 10.44 3.79 22.05
C TRP A 144 10.92 2.71 23.03
N ASN A 145 12.03 2.05 22.69
CA ASN A 145 12.65 0.98 23.48
C ASN A 145 11.71 -0.18 23.85
N GLN A 146 10.77 -0.50 22.96
CA GLN A 146 9.81 -1.58 23.10
C GLN A 146 9.68 -2.30 21.75
N PRO A 147 9.28 -3.58 21.73
CA PRO A 147 8.91 -4.25 20.49
C PRO A 147 7.78 -3.51 19.79
N SER A 148 7.89 -3.35 18.47
CA SER A 148 6.77 -2.96 17.62
C SER A 148 5.74 -4.08 17.54
N LEU A 149 4.48 -3.70 17.39
CA LEU A 149 3.32 -4.59 17.45
C LEU A 149 2.33 -4.23 16.36
N TYR A 150 1.32 -5.09 16.18
CA TYR A 150 0.21 -4.88 15.25
C TYR A 150 -1.08 -4.61 16.04
N ALA A 151 -1.98 -3.81 15.50
CA ALA A 151 -3.29 -3.56 16.08
C ALA A 151 -4.38 -3.67 15.03
N VAL A 152 -5.60 -3.93 15.50
CA VAL A 152 -6.77 -4.23 14.68
C VAL A 152 -7.96 -3.41 15.15
N GLY A 153 -8.61 -2.71 14.22
CA GLY A 153 -9.87 -2.00 14.42
C GLY A 153 -10.92 -2.41 13.40
N ILE A 154 -12.19 -2.11 13.69
CA ILE A 154 -13.32 -2.46 12.82
C ILE A 154 -14.28 -1.31 12.58
N ALA A 155 -14.92 -1.32 11.42
CA ALA A 155 -16.00 -0.42 11.06
C ALA A 155 -17.05 -1.11 10.18
N GLU A 156 -18.26 -0.54 10.14
CA GLU A 156 -19.33 -0.99 9.24
C GLU A 156 -19.15 -0.47 7.80
N THR A 157 -18.35 0.58 7.62
CA THR A 157 -18.08 1.21 6.31
C THR A 157 -16.57 1.41 6.13
N PRO A 158 -16.06 1.54 4.90
CA PRO A 158 -14.63 1.81 4.68
C PRO A 158 -14.20 3.19 5.19
N ASN A 159 -15.16 4.09 5.45
CA ASN A 159 -14.92 5.45 5.96
C ASN A 159 -14.70 5.50 7.47
N GLY A 160 -14.95 4.40 8.19
CA GLY A 160 -15.00 4.40 9.65
C GLY A 160 -16.33 4.96 10.20
N PRO A 161 -16.34 5.48 11.43
CA PRO A 161 -15.22 5.50 12.37
C PRO A 161 -14.82 4.08 12.81
N PHE A 162 -13.53 3.83 12.95
CA PHE A 162 -13.02 2.53 13.38
C PHE A 162 -12.97 2.42 14.90
N LYS A 163 -13.33 1.25 15.43
CA LYS A 163 -13.23 0.89 16.84
C LYS A 163 -12.15 -0.16 17.04
N LEU A 164 -11.26 0.06 17.99
CA LEU A 164 -10.22 -0.90 18.35
C LEU A 164 -10.84 -2.21 18.88
N VAL A 165 -10.40 -3.35 18.35
CA VAL A 165 -10.80 -4.69 18.83
C VAL A 165 -9.62 -5.51 19.30
N ASN A 166 -8.41 -5.23 18.79
CA ASN A 166 -7.19 -5.84 19.27
C ASN A 166 -6.05 -4.82 19.35
N PRO A 167 -5.56 -4.43 20.54
CA PRO A 167 -4.44 -3.49 20.68
C PRO A 167 -3.06 -4.09 20.37
N ALA A 168 -2.95 -5.42 20.32
CA ALA A 168 -1.68 -6.13 20.17
C ALA A 168 -1.95 -7.52 19.56
N LEU A 169 -2.17 -7.57 18.25
CA LEU A 169 -2.30 -8.80 17.49
C LEU A 169 -1.01 -9.63 17.66
N ASN A 170 -1.16 -10.75 18.36
CA ASN A 170 -0.06 -11.66 18.65
C ASN A 170 0.17 -12.59 17.46
N VAL A 171 1.31 -12.41 16.80
CA VAL A 171 1.83 -13.31 15.77
C VAL A 171 2.78 -14.33 16.41
N SER A 172 2.91 -15.52 15.83
CA SER A 172 3.66 -16.63 16.43
C SER A 172 5.17 -16.39 16.51
N ARG A 173 5.70 -15.52 15.64
CA ARG A 173 7.12 -15.16 15.64
C ARG A 173 7.35 -14.08 16.71
N GLY A 174 8.07 -14.43 17.77
CA GLY A 174 8.42 -13.47 18.83
C GLY A 174 9.44 -12.40 18.39
N GLY A 175 9.57 -11.33 19.16
CA GLY A 175 10.53 -10.23 18.94
C GLY A 175 9.84 -8.88 18.65
N SER A 176 10.50 -8.00 17.90
CA SER A 176 9.87 -6.78 17.37
C SER A 176 9.27 -7.00 15.99
N GLY A 177 7.97 -6.68 15.85
CA GLY A 177 7.31 -6.64 14.55
C GLY A 177 7.90 -5.54 13.66
N GLY A 178 7.61 -5.61 12.37
CA GLY A 178 7.87 -4.55 11.41
C GLY A 178 6.73 -4.44 10.40
N ASP A 179 7.05 -4.25 9.13
CA ASP A 179 6.06 -4.11 8.06
C ASP A 179 5.18 -5.36 7.87
N PHE A 180 3.94 -5.16 7.43
CA PHE A 180 2.99 -6.25 7.20
C PHE A 180 1.98 -5.89 6.11
N ASP A 181 1.38 -6.89 5.48
CA ASP A 181 0.21 -6.73 4.60
C ASP A 181 -0.81 -7.83 4.94
N VAL A 182 -2.07 -7.62 4.55
CA VAL A 182 -3.17 -8.53 4.85
C VAL A 182 -3.85 -8.93 3.55
N PHE A 183 -4.02 -10.24 3.37
CA PHE A 183 -4.67 -10.84 2.22
C PHE A 183 -5.92 -11.58 2.66
N VAL A 184 -7.01 -11.37 1.93
CA VAL A 184 -8.25 -12.15 2.06
C VAL A 184 -8.42 -12.96 0.78
N ASP A 185 -8.45 -14.28 0.94
CA ASP A 185 -8.62 -15.22 -0.17
C ASP A 185 -10.09 -15.32 -0.60
N ASP A 186 -10.32 -15.95 -1.76
CA ASP A 186 -11.65 -16.06 -2.37
C ASP A 186 -12.65 -16.84 -1.48
N ASP A 187 -12.16 -17.71 -0.60
CA ASP A 187 -12.97 -18.45 0.38
C ASP A 187 -13.27 -17.67 1.67
N GLY A 188 -12.78 -16.42 1.77
CA GLY A 188 -12.91 -15.56 2.94
C GLY A 188 -11.90 -15.86 4.05
N THR A 189 -10.90 -16.70 3.82
CA THR A 189 -9.80 -16.88 4.77
C THR A 189 -8.86 -15.67 4.73
N GLY A 190 -8.57 -15.11 5.90
CA GLY A 190 -7.62 -14.01 6.06
C GLY A 190 -6.22 -14.51 6.40
N TYR A 191 -5.21 -13.81 5.90
CA TYR A 191 -3.80 -14.06 6.17
C TYR A 191 -3.08 -12.74 6.43
N ILE A 192 -2.15 -12.73 7.38
CA ILE A 192 -1.19 -11.65 7.56
C ILE A 192 0.17 -12.13 7.08
N VAL A 193 0.80 -11.38 6.17
CA VAL A 193 2.24 -11.51 5.89
C VAL A 193 2.95 -10.38 6.62
N TYR A 194 4.04 -10.68 7.32
CA TYR A 194 4.67 -9.70 8.20
C TYR A 194 6.16 -9.96 8.36
N SER A 195 6.86 -8.88 8.72
CA SER A 195 8.27 -8.88 9.05
C SER A 195 8.47 -8.98 10.56
N GLN A 196 9.44 -9.78 10.96
CA GLN A 196 9.82 -9.95 12.36
C GLN A 196 11.33 -10.14 12.43
N ASN A 197 12.04 -9.22 13.10
CA ASN A 197 13.51 -9.18 13.10
C ASN A 197 14.12 -9.36 11.69
N TYR A 198 13.53 -8.69 10.70
CA TYR A 198 13.92 -8.71 9.28
C TYR A 198 13.76 -10.03 8.51
N TYR A 199 13.00 -10.98 9.05
CA TYR A 199 12.52 -12.16 8.30
C TYR A 199 11.05 -12.01 7.96
N MET A 200 10.60 -12.67 6.90
CA MET A 200 9.17 -12.71 6.52
C MET A 200 8.48 -13.98 7.05
N SER A 201 7.21 -13.83 7.41
CA SER A 201 6.33 -14.94 7.74
C SER A 201 4.90 -14.66 7.31
N ILE A 202 4.14 -15.71 7.01
CA ILE A 202 2.69 -15.66 6.79
C ILE A 202 2.02 -16.37 7.94
N GLU A 203 0.92 -15.83 8.44
CA GLU A 203 0.02 -16.53 9.36
C GLU A 203 -1.44 -16.44 8.94
N GLN A 204 -2.15 -17.54 9.10
CA GLN A 204 -3.60 -17.58 8.92
C GLN A 204 -4.29 -16.87 10.10
N LEU A 205 -5.23 -15.98 9.79
CA LEU A 205 -6.02 -15.25 10.76
C LEU A 205 -7.27 -16.05 11.18
N THR A 206 -7.82 -15.72 12.36
CA THR A 206 -9.12 -16.23 12.83
C THR A 206 -10.25 -15.82 11.89
N PRO A 207 -11.43 -16.47 11.90
CA PRO A 207 -12.50 -16.13 10.96
C PRO A 207 -13.05 -14.69 11.04
N ASP A 208 -12.81 -13.97 12.15
CA ASP A 208 -13.11 -12.55 12.32
C ASP A 208 -11.94 -11.62 11.95
N TYR A 209 -10.77 -12.20 11.70
CA TYR A 209 -9.47 -11.58 11.41
C TYR A 209 -8.78 -10.89 12.59
N TYR A 210 -9.32 -10.96 13.80
CA TYR A 210 -8.79 -10.17 14.92
C TYR A 210 -7.54 -10.79 15.57
N TYR A 211 -7.28 -12.07 15.31
CA TYR A 211 -6.18 -12.82 15.89
C TYR A 211 -5.49 -13.68 14.84
N SER A 212 -4.24 -14.07 15.13
CA SER A 212 -3.60 -15.16 14.41
C SER A 212 -4.08 -16.51 14.96
N THR A 213 -4.18 -17.51 14.09
CA THR A 213 -4.37 -18.92 14.47
C THR A 213 -3.06 -19.60 14.87
N GLY A 214 -1.91 -18.97 14.62
CA GLY A 214 -0.58 -19.53 14.81
C GLY A 214 -0.13 -20.51 13.72
N LYS A 215 -0.98 -20.82 12.73
CA LYS A 215 -0.57 -21.60 11.55
C LYS A 215 0.29 -20.72 10.65
N SER A 216 1.58 -21.04 10.56
CA SER A 216 2.58 -20.16 9.94
C SER A 216 3.37 -20.80 8.79
N TYR A 217 3.84 -19.96 7.86
CA TYR A 217 4.91 -20.26 6.90
C TYR A 217 6.01 -19.21 7.03
N MET A 218 7.28 -19.59 6.85
CA MET A 218 8.43 -18.68 6.96
C MET A 218 9.24 -18.69 5.66
N PHE A 219 9.78 -17.52 5.32
CA PHE A 219 10.72 -17.35 4.22
C PHE A 219 12.17 -17.36 4.71
N ASP A 220 13.09 -17.78 3.84
CA ASP A 220 14.50 -17.94 4.17
C ASP A 220 15.29 -16.61 4.05
N GLU A 221 14.77 -15.65 3.29
CA GLU A 221 15.42 -14.36 3.07
C GLU A 221 15.50 -13.55 4.37
N TYR A 222 16.68 -12.98 4.60
CA TYR A 222 16.99 -12.10 5.73
C TYR A 222 17.19 -10.67 5.24
N PHE A 223 16.95 -9.71 6.13
CA PHE A 223 17.09 -8.29 5.87
C PHE A 223 16.11 -7.79 4.82
N VAL A 224 14.85 -8.24 4.93
CA VAL A 224 13.74 -7.89 4.03
C VAL A 224 12.59 -7.23 4.79
N GLU A 225 11.81 -6.41 4.09
CA GLU A 225 10.65 -5.69 4.63
C GLU A 225 9.57 -5.40 3.57
N ALA A 226 8.56 -4.61 3.95
CA ALA A 226 7.48 -4.12 3.12
C ALA A 226 6.73 -5.22 2.33
N PRO A 227 6.25 -6.32 2.94
CA PRO A 227 5.65 -7.42 2.19
C PRO A 227 4.33 -7.05 1.51
N ILE A 228 4.03 -7.56 0.32
CA ILE A 228 2.72 -7.48 -0.34
C ILE A 228 2.23 -8.91 -0.60
N PHE A 229 0.94 -9.19 -0.37
CA PHE A 229 0.34 -10.49 -0.60
C PHE A 229 -0.88 -10.41 -1.52
N LEU A 230 -0.79 -11.06 -2.70
CA LEU A 230 -1.90 -11.17 -3.63
C LEU A 230 -2.06 -12.57 -4.21
N LYS A 231 -3.19 -12.75 -4.90
CA LYS A 231 -3.50 -13.92 -5.72
C LYS A 231 -3.88 -13.49 -7.14
N LYS A 232 -3.41 -14.24 -8.13
CA LYS A 232 -3.81 -14.12 -9.54
C LYS A 232 -3.80 -15.51 -10.18
N ASN A 233 -4.90 -15.89 -10.85
CA ASN A 233 -5.02 -17.17 -11.57
C ASN A 233 -4.61 -18.39 -10.73
N ASN A 234 -5.07 -18.47 -9.46
CA ASN A 234 -4.72 -19.51 -8.48
C ASN A 234 -3.23 -19.60 -8.07
N ILE A 235 -2.42 -18.63 -8.47
CA ILE A 235 -1.05 -18.45 -7.97
C ILE A 235 -1.08 -17.39 -6.89
N TYR A 236 -0.50 -17.71 -5.74
CA TYR A 236 -0.26 -16.81 -4.62
C TYR A 236 1.11 -16.17 -4.79
N TYR A 237 1.17 -14.85 -4.66
CA TYR A 237 2.38 -14.06 -4.77
C TYR A 237 2.62 -13.36 -3.45
N VAL A 238 3.84 -13.51 -2.94
CA VAL A 238 4.34 -12.66 -1.86
C VAL A 238 5.55 -11.90 -2.40
N LEU A 239 5.49 -10.58 -2.31
CA LEU A 239 6.57 -9.70 -2.72
C LEU A 239 7.16 -9.06 -1.47
N PHE A 240 8.47 -8.93 -1.35
CA PHE A 240 9.14 -8.13 -0.31
C PHE A 240 10.46 -7.61 -0.85
N GLY A 241 10.92 -6.49 -0.31
CA GLY A 241 12.17 -5.85 -0.72
C GLY A 241 13.24 -5.97 0.35
N TRP A 242 14.50 -5.74 -0.02
CA TRP A 242 15.57 -5.52 0.96
C TRP A 242 15.25 -4.33 1.86
N CYS A 243 15.51 -4.47 3.16
CA CYS A 243 15.24 -3.44 4.16
C CYS A 243 15.89 -2.11 3.75
N CYS A 244 15.07 -1.08 3.70
CA CYS A 244 15.39 0.28 3.33
C CYS A 244 14.52 1.29 4.08
N CYS A 245 14.96 1.65 5.28
CA CYS A 245 14.23 2.52 6.19
C CYS A 245 14.18 3.96 5.65
N TYR A 246 13.01 4.37 5.15
CA TYR A 246 12.78 5.68 4.49
C TYR A 246 13.87 6.07 3.47
N CYS A 247 14.45 5.09 2.80
CA CYS A 247 15.57 5.33 1.90
C CYS A 247 15.19 6.13 0.66
N MET A 248 15.97 7.17 0.36
CA MET A 248 15.94 7.84 -0.95
C MET A 248 16.15 6.89 -2.13
N GLN A 249 17.06 5.91 -2.01
CA GLN A 249 17.38 5.01 -3.13
C GLN A 249 16.30 3.96 -3.42
N GLY A 250 15.27 3.81 -2.58
CA GLY A 250 14.25 2.78 -2.67
C GLY A 250 14.76 1.36 -2.38
N SER A 251 13.83 0.40 -2.40
CA SER A 251 14.12 -1.02 -2.15
C SER A 251 14.14 -1.84 -3.44
N GLY A 252 14.67 -3.06 -3.32
CA GLY A 252 14.44 -4.12 -4.29
C GLY A 252 13.01 -4.69 -4.19
N VAL A 253 12.69 -5.63 -5.08
CA VAL A 253 11.42 -6.40 -5.08
C VAL A 253 11.73 -7.84 -5.44
N LEU A 254 11.71 -8.73 -4.45
CA LEU A 254 11.73 -10.17 -4.61
C LEU A 254 10.29 -10.67 -4.81
N VAL A 255 10.14 -11.75 -5.58
CA VAL A 255 8.84 -12.37 -5.83
C VAL A 255 8.89 -13.84 -5.47
N HIS A 256 7.98 -14.24 -4.61
CA HIS A 256 7.78 -15.62 -4.20
C HIS A 256 6.41 -16.09 -4.65
N THR A 257 6.35 -17.29 -5.23
CA THR A 257 5.10 -17.86 -5.74
C THR A 257 4.77 -19.21 -5.12
N SER A 258 3.49 -19.48 -4.92
CA SER A 258 2.98 -20.79 -4.49
C SER A 258 1.59 -21.06 -5.07
N ASN A 259 1.18 -22.33 -5.08
CA ASN A 259 -0.20 -22.73 -5.35
C ASN A 259 -1.02 -22.88 -4.05
N ASN A 260 -0.44 -22.56 -2.90
CA ASN A 260 -1.07 -22.61 -1.58
C ASN A 260 -0.70 -21.34 -0.80
N PRO A 261 -1.66 -20.65 -0.15
CA PRO A 261 -1.37 -19.41 0.59
C PRO A 261 -0.42 -19.61 1.77
N MET A 262 -0.24 -20.84 2.24
CA MET A 262 0.68 -21.21 3.32
C MET A 262 1.94 -21.93 2.81
N GLY A 263 2.22 -21.83 1.50
CA GLY A 263 3.42 -22.40 0.89
C GLY A 263 3.38 -23.91 0.61
N PRO A 264 4.51 -24.51 0.24
CA PRO A 264 5.83 -23.87 0.12
C PRO A 264 5.89 -22.83 -1.01
N TYR A 265 6.70 -21.80 -0.81
CA TYR A 265 6.91 -20.72 -1.77
C TYR A 265 8.25 -20.90 -2.50
N THR A 266 8.26 -20.55 -3.78
CA THR A 266 9.45 -20.58 -4.64
C THR A 266 9.82 -19.15 -5.04
N LEU A 267 11.08 -18.76 -4.79
CA LEU A 267 11.65 -17.50 -5.26
C LEU A 267 11.75 -17.50 -6.79
N GLN A 268 11.31 -16.42 -7.43
CA GLN A 268 11.43 -16.23 -8.86
C GLN A 268 12.92 -16.06 -9.27
N THR A 269 13.37 -16.86 -10.24
CA THR A 269 14.80 -17.07 -10.55
C THR A 269 15.50 -15.92 -11.28
N ASP A 270 14.76 -14.98 -11.87
CA ASP A 270 15.37 -13.87 -12.65
C ASP A 270 15.98 -12.78 -11.77
N GLY A 271 15.98 -12.99 -10.45
CA GLY A 271 16.46 -12.04 -9.45
C GLY A 271 15.50 -10.87 -9.24
N ASP A 272 15.94 -9.92 -8.43
CA ASP A 272 15.20 -8.75 -7.98
C ASP A 272 14.58 -7.93 -9.11
N LEU A 273 13.28 -7.65 -9.06
CA LEU A 273 12.57 -6.96 -10.15
C LEU A 273 12.97 -5.49 -10.29
N ALA A 274 13.42 -4.85 -9.21
CA ALA A 274 13.67 -3.42 -9.16
C ALA A 274 15.15 -3.04 -9.11
N CYS A 275 16.03 -3.93 -8.63
CA CYS A 275 17.46 -3.62 -8.55
C CYS A 275 18.16 -3.67 -9.92
N VAL A 276 18.77 -2.55 -10.30
CA VAL A 276 19.52 -2.36 -11.55
C VAL A 276 20.90 -1.77 -11.27
N ALA A 277 21.86 -1.91 -12.20
CA ALA A 277 23.16 -1.26 -12.10
C ALA A 277 23.03 0.27 -12.08
N LYS A 278 23.78 0.96 -11.20
CA LYS A 278 23.75 2.44 -11.06
C LYS A 278 24.03 3.18 -12.37
N SER A 279 24.88 2.63 -13.24
CA SER A 279 25.16 3.17 -14.58
C SER A 279 23.92 3.31 -15.48
N ASN A 280 22.85 2.58 -15.17
CA ASN A 280 21.63 2.56 -15.95
C ASN A 280 20.58 3.56 -15.43
N THR A 281 20.90 4.32 -14.36
CA THR A 281 19.98 5.29 -13.77
C THR A 281 20.40 6.72 -14.10
N ILE A 282 19.41 7.57 -14.37
CA ILE A 282 19.60 8.99 -14.64
C ILE A 282 19.91 9.71 -13.32
N SER A 283 20.91 10.58 -13.31
CA SER A 283 21.24 11.43 -12.16
C SER A 283 20.06 12.34 -11.81
N THR A 284 19.68 12.40 -10.53
CA THR A 284 18.69 13.36 -10.03
C THR A 284 19.34 14.32 -9.05
N SER A 285 18.89 15.57 -9.08
CA SER A 285 19.27 16.63 -8.14
C SER A 285 18.53 16.46 -6.79
N LEU A 286 18.72 15.31 -6.14
CA LEU A 286 18.21 15.08 -4.78
C LEU A 286 19.34 15.38 -3.78
N ASN A 287 18.98 15.96 -2.64
CA ASN A 287 19.94 16.31 -1.58
C ASN A 287 20.20 15.15 -0.61
N ALA A 288 19.27 14.20 -0.50
CA ALA A 288 19.40 13.07 0.41
C ALA A 288 20.49 12.09 -0.03
N LEU A 289 21.08 11.38 0.94
CA LEU A 289 22.15 10.42 0.69
C LEU A 289 21.60 8.99 0.71
N PRO A 290 22.09 8.09 -0.16
CA PRO A 290 21.74 6.69 -0.05
C PRO A 290 22.14 6.12 1.31
N THR A 291 21.21 5.41 1.96
CA THR A 291 21.52 4.74 3.24
C THR A 291 22.42 3.52 2.97
N PRO A 292 23.65 3.46 3.53
CA PRO A 292 24.58 2.38 3.22
C PRO A 292 24.04 1.00 3.62
N ASN A 293 24.34 -0.02 2.80
CA ASN A 293 23.96 -1.41 3.03
C ASN A 293 22.44 -1.62 3.20
N GLN A 294 21.61 -0.83 2.50
CA GLN A 294 20.16 -0.94 2.51
C GLN A 294 19.58 -0.93 1.10
N GLY A 295 18.37 -1.46 0.94
CA GLY A 295 17.71 -1.59 -0.35
C GLY A 295 18.56 -2.43 -1.31
N CYS A 296 18.62 -2.04 -2.57
CA CYS A 296 19.46 -2.72 -3.56
C CYS A 296 20.96 -2.74 -3.20
N GLU A 297 21.43 -1.76 -2.43
CA GLU A 297 22.84 -1.68 -2.04
C GLU A 297 23.24 -2.74 -1.00
N PHE A 298 22.27 -3.42 -0.37
CA PHE A 298 22.54 -4.44 0.66
C PHE A 298 23.42 -5.59 0.13
N HIS A 299 23.18 -6.06 -1.10
CA HIS A 299 23.97 -7.13 -1.71
C HIS A 299 25.02 -6.64 -2.70
N ASN A 300 24.80 -5.49 -3.32
CA ASN A 300 25.72 -4.95 -4.32
C ASN A 300 25.66 -3.41 -4.34
N ILE A 301 26.69 -2.78 -3.80
CA ILE A 301 26.85 -1.32 -3.71
C ILE A 301 26.76 -0.60 -5.07
N ASN A 302 26.93 -1.32 -6.18
CA ASN A 302 26.84 -0.77 -7.54
C ASN A 302 25.42 -0.87 -8.13
N THR A 303 24.42 -1.24 -7.33
CA THR A 303 23.02 -1.32 -7.76
C THR A 303 22.14 -0.31 -7.04
N THR A 304 20.97 -0.02 -7.61
CA THR A 304 19.96 0.89 -7.07
C THR A 304 18.57 0.45 -7.54
N SER A 305 17.51 0.93 -6.87
CA SER A 305 16.14 0.65 -7.30
C SER A 305 15.78 1.50 -8.51
N ILE A 306 15.33 0.87 -9.59
CA ILE A 306 14.78 1.57 -10.75
C ILE A 306 13.51 2.36 -10.39
N ALA A 307 12.75 1.88 -9.40
CA ALA A 307 11.50 2.50 -8.95
C ALA A 307 11.75 3.64 -7.94
N ARG A 308 12.94 3.68 -7.32
CA ARG A 308 13.34 4.65 -6.28
C ARG A 308 12.29 4.85 -5.19
N SER A 309 11.61 3.77 -4.89
CA SER A 309 10.52 3.69 -3.94
C SER A 309 10.63 2.41 -3.15
N GLN A 310 10.00 2.40 -2.00
CA GLN A 310 9.72 1.21 -1.22
C GLN A 310 8.28 0.81 -1.46
N GLN A 311 8.05 -0.46 -1.73
CA GLN A 311 6.71 -0.94 -2.04
C GLN A 311 5.75 -0.79 -0.85
N ASN A 312 4.48 -0.53 -1.12
CA ASN A 312 3.45 -0.45 -0.09
C ASN A 312 2.25 -1.36 -0.40
N TYR A 313 1.80 -1.43 -1.66
CA TYR A 313 0.60 -2.17 -2.03
C TYR A 313 0.53 -2.52 -3.53
N ILE A 314 -0.48 -3.30 -3.91
CA ILE A 314 -0.88 -3.53 -5.30
C ILE A 314 -2.35 -3.17 -5.48
N ILE A 315 -2.63 -2.14 -6.28
CA ILE A 315 -4.00 -1.75 -6.66
C ILE A 315 -4.49 -2.72 -7.74
N LYS A 316 -5.69 -3.27 -7.55
CA LYS A 316 -6.40 -4.01 -8.60
C LYS A 316 -7.36 -3.06 -9.31
N VAL A 317 -7.11 -2.78 -10.58
CA VAL A 317 -7.95 -1.92 -11.42
C VAL A 317 -8.63 -2.80 -12.47
N THR A 318 -9.93 -3.04 -12.31
CA THR A 318 -10.69 -3.90 -13.21
C THR A 318 -11.52 -3.04 -14.15
N ASN A 319 -11.23 -3.13 -15.44
CA ASN A 319 -11.92 -2.31 -16.43
C ASN A 319 -13.30 -2.88 -16.81
N SER A 320 -13.97 -2.18 -17.72
CA SER A 320 -15.31 -2.55 -18.21
C SER A 320 -15.39 -3.93 -18.90
N SER A 321 -14.28 -4.45 -19.45
CA SER A 321 -14.23 -5.80 -20.02
C SER A 321 -13.99 -6.91 -18.99
N GLY A 322 -13.77 -6.54 -17.72
CA GLY A 322 -13.41 -7.46 -16.64
C GLY A 322 -11.92 -7.81 -16.59
N TYR A 323 -11.09 -7.15 -17.38
CA TYR A 323 -9.64 -7.32 -17.30
C TYR A 323 -9.08 -6.53 -16.11
N THR A 324 -8.37 -7.22 -15.22
CA THR A 324 -7.73 -6.60 -14.05
C THR A 324 -6.26 -6.27 -14.33
N THR A 325 -5.93 -4.98 -14.27
CA THR A 325 -4.56 -4.50 -14.19
C THR A 325 -4.11 -4.49 -12.73
N TYR A 326 -2.92 -5.01 -12.46
CA TYR A 326 -2.30 -4.99 -11.14
C TYR A 326 -1.25 -3.88 -11.13
N VAL A 327 -1.50 -2.81 -10.38
CA VAL A 327 -0.63 -1.64 -10.30
C VAL A 327 0.17 -1.73 -9.01
N TRP A 328 1.47 -1.97 -9.13
CA TRP A 328 2.38 -1.88 -7.99
C TRP A 328 2.54 -0.43 -7.58
N THR A 329 2.53 -0.16 -6.27
CA THR A 329 2.71 1.16 -5.69
C THR A 329 3.80 1.15 -4.64
N GLY A 330 4.52 2.27 -4.55
CA GLY A 330 5.51 2.49 -3.51
C GLY A 330 5.74 3.96 -3.22
N ASP A 331 6.19 4.24 -1.99
CA ASP A 331 6.52 5.58 -1.52
C ASP A 331 7.97 5.90 -1.88
N ARG A 332 8.19 7.11 -2.39
CA ARG A 332 9.50 7.64 -2.74
C ARG A 332 9.99 8.50 -1.58
N TRP A 333 10.47 7.83 -0.54
CA TRP A 333 10.98 8.48 0.66
C TRP A 333 12.16 9.42 0.38
N GLN A 334 12.33 10.46 1.19
CA GLN A 334 13.36 11.51 1.08
C GLN A 334 13.43 12.20 -0.29
N GLN A 335 12.28 12.31 -0.96
CA GLN A 335 12.18 12.86 -2.31
C GLN A 335 11.07 13.90 -2.40
N ALA A 336 10.60 14.45 -1.26
CA ALA A 336 9.66 15.55 -1.26
C ALA A 336 10.22 16.73 -2.06
N PRO A 337 9.42 17.35 -2.95
CA PRO A 337 9.88 18.46 -3.79
C PRO A 337 10.26 19.72 -2.98
N ASP A 338 9.76 19.83 -1.75
CA ASP A 338 9.95 20.94 -0.84
C ASP A 338 10.58 20.53 0.51
N GLY A 339 11.05 19.28 0.63
CA GLY A 339 11.63 18.74 1.86
C GLY A 339 10.63 18.49 2.99
N ILE A 340 9.32 18.52 2.71
CA ILE A 340 8.27 18.24 3.70
C ILE A 340 7.87 16.76 3.61
N LYS A 341 7.95 16.03 4.73
CA LYS A 341 7.72 14.58 4.73
C LYS A 341 6.33 14.17 4.23
N GLY A 342 5.29 14.89 4.62
CA GLY A 342 3.93 14.65 4.15
C GLY A 342 3.76 14.81 2.63
N HIS A 343 4.73 15.39 1.92
CA HIS A 343 4.71 15.60 0.47
C HIS A 343 5.61 14.63 -0.31
N GLU A 344 6.11 13.56 0.33
CA GLU A 344 6.89 12.52 -0.33
C GLU A 344 6.09 11.91 -1.52
N PRO A 345 6.69 11.82 -2.73
CA PRO A 345 5.97 11.34 -3.90
C PRO A 345 5.73 9.84 -3.85
N GLN A 346 4.89 9.35 -4.77
CA GLN A 346 4.65 7.92 -4.97
C GLN A 346 5.11 7.51 -6.38
N PHE A 347 5.50 6.24 -6.53
CA PHE A 347 5.74 5.61 -7.82
C PHE A 347 4.77 4.47 -8.05
N TRP A 348 4.05 4.54 -9.17
CA TRP A 348 3.06 3.53 -9.57
C TRP A 348 3.48 2.91 -10.89
N THR A 349 3.33 1.60 -11.06
CA THR A 349 3.60 0.96 -12.35
C THR A 349 2.75 -0.30 -12.54
N PRO A 350 2.18 -0.53 -13.75
CA PRO A 350 1.51 -1.79 -14.04
C PRO A 350 2.51 -2.95 -14.02
N LEU A 351 2.17 -4.01 -13.28
CA LEU A 351 2.90 -5.26 -13.34
C LEU A 351 2.57 -6.00 -14.63
N THR A 352 3.59 -6.60 -15.22
CA THR A 352 3.45 -7.49 -16.38
C THR A 352 3.61 -8.93 -15.94
N PHE A 353 2.78 -9.81 -16.49
CA PHE A 353 2.81 -11.24 -16.20
C PHE A 353 3.00 -12.01 -17.51
N ASP A 354 3.91 -12.98 -17.53
CA ASP A 354 3.99 -13.92 -18.64
C ASP A 354 2.87 -14.99 -18.56
N GLU A 355 2.84 -15.89 -19.54
CA GLU A 355 1.85 -16.97 -19.62
C GLU A 355 1.89 -17.94 -18.43
N ASN A 356 3.02 -18.04 -17.74
CA ASN A 356 3.22 -18.88 -16.55
C ASN A 356 2.97 -18.12 -15.24
N GLY A 357 2.55 -16.85 -15.34
CA GLY A 357 2.31 -15.99 -14.18
C GLY A 357 3.58 -15.40 -13.57
N LYS A 358 4.73 -15.47 -14.23
CA LYS A 358 5.96 -14.80 -13.77
C LYS A 358 5.84 -13.29 -13.92
N ILE A 359 6.29 -12.53 -12.91
CA ILE A 359 6.26 -11.07 -12.96
C ILE A 359 7.50 -10.55 -13.70
N GLY A 360 7.31 -9.68 -14.70
CA GLY A 360 8.39 -9.05 -15.44
C GLY A 360 9.21 -8.05 -14.62
N LYS A 361 10.44 -7.75 -15.05
CA LYS A 361 11.28 -6.70 -14.45
C LYS A 361 10.56 -5.36 -14.46
N MET A 362 10.72 -4.59 -13.39
CA MET A 362 10.18 -3.25 -13.29
C MET A 362 10.94 -2.29 -14.22
N LYS A 363 10.21 -1.29 -14.71
CA LYS A 363 10.76 -0.21 -15.53
C LYS A 363 10.26 1.11 -14.97
N TRP A 364 11.11 2.12 -15.05
CA TRP A 364 10.66 3.49 -14.84
C TRP A 364 9.73 3.91 -15.98
N ILE A 365 8.59 4.46 -15.62
CA ILE A 365 7.59 4.98 -16.56
C ILE A 365 7.15 6.33 -16.02
N ASP A 366 7.38 7.40 -16.79
CA ASP A 366 6.98 8.76 -16.39
C ASP A 366 5.45 8.86 -16.28
N GLU A 367 4.75 8.37 -17.30
CA GLU A 367 3.30 8.38 -17.37
C GLU A 367 2.76 7.08 -18.01
N PHE A 368 1.63 6.60 -17.50
CA PHE A 368 0.87 5.51 -18.11
C PHE A 368 -0.63 5.74 -17.93
N THR A 369 -1.43 5.10 -18.77
CA THR A 369 -2.88 5.21 -18.71
C THR A 369 -3.50 3.93 -18.15
N LEU A 370 -4.46 4.11 -17.25
CA LEU A 370 -5.32 3.07 -16.72
C LEU A 370 -6.72 3.20 -17.30
N ASP A 371 -7.37 2.06 -17.51
CA ASP A 371 -8.77 1.97 -17.87
C ASP A 371 -9.58 1.65 -16.60
N VAL A 372 -10.23 2.67 -16.04
CA VAL A 372 -10.87 2.63 -14.71
C VAL A 372 -12.38 2.51 -14.79
#